data_AF-A0A4U6LBI8-F1
#
_entry.id   AF-A0A4U6LBI8-F1
#
_cell.length_a   1.000
_cell.length_b   1.000
_cell.length_c   1.000
_cell.angle_alpha   90.00
_cell.angle_beta   90.00
_cell.angle_gamma   90.00
#
_symmetry.space_group_name_H-M   'P 1'
#
loop_
_entity.id
_entity.type
_entity.pdbx_description
1 polymer ?
#
loop_
_entity_poly.entity_id
_entity_poly.type
_entity_poly.pdbx_seq_one_letter_code
_entity_poly.pdbx_strand_id
1 'polypeptide(L)' 'TLLNEAGIKDESTLRMLGAKMCWLKLRQVNPALTVKILYALEGAIGGIHEAALPAIRRQELVEWVSSLTPEPVY' A
#
# COMPACT_ATOMS: atom_id res chain seq x y z
N THR A 1 -12.78 -9.33 -3.86
CA THR A 1 -11.64 -8.41 -4.12
C THR A 1 -10.73 -8.42 -2.90
N LEU A 2 -9.41 -8.41 -3.11
CA LEU A 2 -8.37 -8.47 -2.05
C LEU A 2 -8.59 -7.47 -0.89
N LEU A 3 -9.15 -6.30 -1.17
CA LEU A 3 -9.50 -5.29 -0.16
C LEU A 3 -10.51 -5.79 0.88
N ASN A 4 -11.53 -6.56 0.46
CA ASN A 4 -12.53 -7.11 1.37
C ASN A 4 -11.94 -8.20 2.28
N GLU A 5 -10.98 -8.98 1.76
CA GLU A 5 -10.26 -10.00 2.55
C GLU A 5 -9.30 -9.38 3.57
N ALA A 6 -8.71 -8.22 3.27
CA ALA A 6 -7.92 -7.46 4.23
C ALA A 6 -8.77 -6.70 5.27
N GLY A 7 -10.11 -6.81 5.21
CA GLY A 7 -11.04 -6.10 6.09
C GLY A 7 -11.18 -4.61 5.76
N ILE A 8 -10.70 -4.16 4.60
CA ILE A 8 -10.82 -2.77 4.14
C ILE A 8 -12.06 -2.69 3.26
N LYS A 9 -13.19 -2.42 3.90
CA LYS A 9 -14.50 -2.37 3.24
C LYS A 9 -14.86 -0.96 2.74
N ASP A 10 -14.27 0.06 3.35
CA ASP A 10 -14.64 1.45 3.13
C ASP A 10 -13.41 2.36 3.05
N GLU A 11 -13.50 3.41 2.23
CA GLU A 11 -12.49 4.46 2.13
C GLU A 11 -12.26 5.16 3.47
N SER A 12 -13.27 5.23 4.33
CA SER A 12 -13.17 5.72 5.71
C SER A 12 -12.19 4.90 6.54
N THR A 13 -12.30 3.56 6.45
CA THR A 13 -11.40 2.64 7.15
C THR A 13 -9.99 2.68 6.55
N LEU A 14 -9.90 2.81 5.23
CA LEU A 14 -8.64 3.01 4.52
C LEU A 14 -7.92 4.29 4.99
N ARG A 15 -8.64 5.42 5.08
CA ARG A 15 -8.10 6.70 5.58
C ARG A 15 -7.73 6.64 7.06
N MET A 16 -8.54 5.95 7.87
CA MET A 16 -8.30 5.82 9.30
C MET A 16 -7.06 4.97 9.61
N LEU A 17 -6.87 3.86 8.88
CA LEU A 17 -5.71 2.98 9.06
C LEU A 17 -4.46 3.49 8.32
N GLY A 18 -4.64 4.17 7.19
CA GLY A 18 -3.56 4.62 6.31
C GLY A 18 -3.08 3.53 5.34
N ALA A 19 -2.50 3.94 4.21
CA ALA A 19 -2.10 3.04 3.13
C ALA A 19 -1.11 1.97 3.59
N LYS A 20 -0.15 2.37 4.44
CA LYS A 20 0.88 1.50 5.02
C LYS A 20 0.28 0.34 5.83
N MET A 21 -0.65 0.65 6.74
CA MET A 21 -1.27 -0.35 7.61
C MET A 21 -2.19 -1.30 6.83
N CYS A 22 -2.93 -0.75 5.87
CA CYS A 22 -3.74 -1.50 4.92
C CYS A 22 -2.89 -2.46 4.07
N TRP A 23 -1.74 -1.99 3.58
CA TRP A 23 -0.80 -2.81 2.82
C TRP A 23 -0.20 -3.94 3.66
N LEU A 24 0.13 -3.70 4.94
CA LEU A 24 0.60 -4.75 5.85
C LEU A 24 -0.47 -5.82 6.12
N LYS A 25 -1.74 -5.43 6.29
CA LYS A 25 -2.86 -6.37 6.42
C LYS A 25 -3.03 -7.20 5.16
N LEU A 26 -3.00 -6.54 3.99
CA LEU A 26 -3.05 -7.19 2.69
C LEU A 26 -1.89 -8.18 2.53
N ARG A 27 -0.66 -7.81 2.91
CA ARG A 27 0.54 -8.66 2.82
C ARG A 27 0.49 -9.90 3.71
N GLN A 28 -0.22 -9.83 4.83
CA GLN A 28 -0.50 -11.02 5.66
C GLN A 28 -1.43 -12.01 4.96
N VAL A 29 -2.37 -11.53 4.14
CA VAL A 29 -3.27 -12.37 3.34
C VAL A 29 -2.55 -12.87 2.07
N ASN A 30 -1.78 -11.99 1.42
CA ASN A 30 -1.06 -12.32 0.20
C ASN A 30 0.39 -11.80 0.23
N PRO A 31 1.39 -12.64 0.49
CA PRO A 31 2.79 -12.22 0.55
C PRO A 31 3.36 -11.82 -0.83
N ALA A 32 2.69 -12.16 -1.94
CA ALA A 32 3.09 -11.76 -3.29
C ALA A 32 2.70 -10.30 -3.65
N LEU A 33 2.25 -9.52 -2.68
CA LEU A 33 1.86 -8.14 -2.91
C LEU A 33 3.06 -7.22 -3.14
N THR A 34 2.96 -6.43 -4.19
CA THR A 34 3.99 -5.47 -4.59
C THR A 34 3.64 -4.07 -4.11
N VAL A 35 4.62 -3.16 -4.23
CA VAL A 35 4.45 -1.73 -3.93
C VAL A 35 3.36 -1.06 -4.79
N LYS A 36 2.98 -1.65 -5.94
CA LYS A 36 1.86 -1.13 -6.75
C LYS A 36 0.56 -1.02 -5.96
N ILE A 37 0.28 -2.01 -5.10
CA ILE A 37 -0.91 -1.97 -4.25
C ILE A 37 -0.80 -0.86 -3.21
N LEU A 38 0.41 -0.58 -2.70
CA LEU A 38 0.63 0.55 -1.80
C LEU A 38 0.32 1.88 -2.49
N TYR A 39 0.69 2.04 -3.78
CA TYR A 39 0.32 3.22 -4.56
C TYR A 39 -1.18 3.34 -4.80
N ALA A 40 -1.86 2.24 -5.12
CA ALA A 40 -3.30 2.24 -5.27
C ALA A 40 -4.01 2.66 -3.99
N LEU A 41 -3.55 2.18 -2.83
CA LEU A 41 -4.10 2.57 -1.52
C LEU A 41 -3.83 4.05 -1.22
N GLU A 42 -2.61 4.53 -1.46
CA GLU A 42 -2.26 5.92 -1.16
C GLU A 42 -2.96 6.91 -2.11
N GLY A 43 -3.13 6.52 -3.37
CA GLY A 43 -3.97 7.24 -4.32
C GLY A 43 -5.42 7.30 -3.85
N ALA A 44 -6.00 6.16 -3.47
CA ALA A 44 -7.37 6.09 -2.98
C ALA A 44 -7.58 6.95 -1.71
N ILE A 45 -6.64 6.96 -0.77
CA ILE A 45 -6.67 7.84 0.41
C ILE A 45 -6.67 9.32 0.00
N GLY A 46 -5.78 9.68 -0.92
CA GLY A 46 -5.65 11.03 -1.46
C GLY A 46 -6.75 11.45 -2.44
N GLY A 47 -7.65 10.54 -2.82
CA GLY A 47 -8.66 10.77 -3.87
C GLY A 47 -8.06 10.95 -5.27
N ILE A 48 -6.84 10.44 -5.50
CA ILE A 48 -6.13 10.53 -6.79
C ILE A 48 -5.82 9.15 -7.34
N HIS A 49 -5.61 9.06 -8.65
CA HIS A 49 -5.18 7.80 -9.25
C HIS A 49 -3.74 7.46 -8.84
N GLU A 50 -3.37 6.17 -8.75
CA GLU A 50 -2.00 5.76 -8.40
C GLU A 50 -0.92 6.34 -9.35
N ALA A 51 -1.32 6.64 -10.58
CA ALA A 51 -0.46 7.24 -11.60
C ALA A 51 -0.24 8.74 -11.39
N ALA A 52 -1.15 9.41 -10.66
CA ALA A 52 -1.07 10.81 -10.30
C ALA A 52 -0.23 11.05 -9.04
N LEU A 53 0.23 9.99 -8.36
CA LEU A 53 1.14 10.12 -7.23
C LEU A 53 2.47 10.75 -7.68
N PRO A 54 2.93 11.82 -7.01
CA PRO A 54 4.21 12.42 -7.33
C PRO A 54 5.36 11.42 -7.13
N ALA A 55 6.40 11.53 -7.96
CA ALA A 55 7.55 10.63 -7.94
C ALA A 55 8.20 10.53 -6.55
N ILE A 56 8.29 11.65 -5.84
CA ILE A 56 8.79 11.73 -4.45
C ILE A 56 7.99 10.79 -3.53
N ARG A 57 6.65 10.91 -3.53
CA ARG A 57 5.78 10.04 -2.71
C ARG A 57 5.95 8.57 -3.08
N ARG A 58 6.10 8.26 -4.37
CA ARG A 58 6.36 6.89 -4.80
C ARG A 58 7.68 6.35 -4.24
N GLN A 59 8.72 7.17 -4.27
CA GLN A 59 10.04 6.82 -3.75
C GLN A 59 9.99 6.55 -2.24
N GLU A 60 9.34 7.43 -1.46
CA GLU A 60 9.15 7.24 -0.01
C GLU A 60 8.43 5.92 0.31
N LEU A 61 7.42 5.56 -0.50
CA LEU A 61 6.67 4.31 -0.33
C LEU A 61 7.51 3.09 -0.70
N VAL A 62 8.35 3.17 -1.73
CA VAL A 62 9.30 2.09 -2.09
C VAL A 62 10.34 1.89 -1.00
N GLU A 63 10.96 2.97 -0.53
CA GLU A 63 11.95 2.91 0.55
C GLU A 63 11.33 2.33 1.82
N TRP A 64 10.10 2.70 2.14
CA TRP A 64 9.38 2.12 3.26
C TRP A 64 9.11 0.61 3.08
N VAL A 65 8.70 0.17 1.88
CA VAL A 65 8.52 -1.26 1.59
C VAL A 65 9.84 -2.00 1.67
N SER A 66 10.91 -1.45 1.10
CA SER A 66 12.27 -2.00 1.15
C SER A 66 12.81 -2.07 2.59
N SER A 67 12.45 -1.12 3.45
CA SER A 67 12.75 -1.19 4.89
C SER A 67 12.01 -2.33 5.61
N LEU A 68 10.88 -2.82 5.08
CA LEU A 68 10.07 -3.91 5.66
C LEU A 68 10.37 -5.29 5.05
N THR A 69 10.85 -5.33 3.82
CA THR A 69 11.45 -6.50 3.19
C THR A 69 12.91 -6.19 2.96
N PRO A 70 13.83 -6.62 3.84
CA PRO A 70 15.20 -6.78 3.38
C PRO A 70 15.12 -7.74 2.19
N GLU A 71 15.23 -7.23 0.96
CA GLU A 71 15.55 -8.10 -0.17
C GLU A 71 16.80 -8.87 0.26
N PRO A 72 16.85 -10.19 0.08
CA PRO A 72 18.08 -10.93 0.33
C PRO A 72 19.14 -10.25 -0.53
N VAL A 73 20.10 -9.63 0.14
CA VAL A 73 21.30 -9.08 -0.47
C VAL A 73 21.97 -10.28 -1.15
N TYR A 74 21.79 -10.40 -2.47
CA TYR A 74 22.48 -11.38 -3.30
C TYR A 74 23.94 -10.95 -3.51
#